data_AF-A0AAD7U8C3-F1
#
_entry.id   AF-A0AAD7U8C3-F1
#
_cell.length_a   1.000
_cell.length_b   1.000
_cell.length_c   1.000
_cell.angle_alpha   90.00
_cell.angle_beta   90.00
_cell.angle_gamma   90.00
#
_symmetry.space_group_name_H-M   'P 1'
#
loop_
_entity.id
_entity.type
_entity.pdbx_description
1 polymer ?
#
loop_
_entity_poly.entity_id
_entity_poly.type
_entity_poly.pdbx_seq_one_letter_code
_entity_poly.pdbx_strand_id
1 'polypeptide(L)'
;MDPKDCRNPVCHSKIKMFSSSLAQKAFVGAVPPDRAAETPLECPVDRDELGRSTWNLLHTTAAYFPEQPTDTDKHQARGLVEGLAAHYPCDHCREDFKESIEEDPPSLGSRTQFALWLCRQHNKVNEKLGKSAFPCTIQNIDRRWKYGGPECWSAEYDGYAHETLGKDLDEDEP
;
A
#
# COMPACT_ATOMS: atom_id res chain seq x y z
N MET A 1 -0.88 14.15 19.14
CA MET A 1 -1.02 12.68 19.17
C MET A 1 -1.56 12.29 20.53
N ASP A 2 -2.71 11.61 20.59
CA ASP A 2 -3.11 10.92 21.83
C ASP A 2 -2.10 9.78 22.04
N PRO A 3 -1.52 9.61 23.24
CA PRO A 3 -0.62 8.50 23.55
C PRO A 3 -1.16 7.09 23.23
N LYS A 4 -2.48 6.95 23.03
CA LYS A 4 -3.13 5.71 22.58
C LYS A 4 -2.96 5.46 21.07
N ASP A 5 -2.87 6.50 20.25
CA ASP A 5 -2.72 6.40 18.79
C ASP A 5 -1.35 5.82 18.38
N CYS A 6 -0.36 5.85 19.30
CA CYS A 6 0.96 5.25 19.08
C CYS A 6 1.01 3.73 19.29
N ARG A 7 -0.05 3.09 19.80
CA ARG A 7 -0.01 1.64 20.13
C ARG A 7 -0.38 0.71 18.97
N ASN A 8 -1.08 1.19 17.93
CA ASN A 8 -1.43 0.39 16.75
C ASN A 8 -1.66 1.26 15.49
N PRO A 9 -0.60 1.90 14.94
CA PRO A 9 -0.74 2.85 13.83
C PRO A 9 -1.29 2.22 12.54
N VAL A 10 -1.07 0.92 12.32
CA VAL A 10 -1.53 0.18 11.12
C VAL A 10 -3.04 -0.01 11.04
N CYS A 11 -3.79 0.26 12.12
CA CYS A 11 -5.26 0.26 12.13
C CYS A 11 -5.88 1.66 12.05
N HIS A 12 -5.10 2.74 12.07
CA HIS A 12 -5.57 4.12 12.11
C HIS A 12 -5.07 4.95 10.91
N SER A 13 -5.83 5.97 10.51
CA SER A 13 -5.47 6.90 9.43
C SER A 13 -4.93 8.22 10.01
N LYS A 14 -3.85 8.75 9.43
CA LYS A 14 -3.28 10.06 9.78
C LYS A 14 -4.22 11.26 9.47
N ILE A 15 -5.26 11.09 8.65
CA ILE A 15 -6.11 12.21 8.15
C ILE A 15 -6.97 12.87 9.24
N LYS A 16 -7.17 12.24 10.40
CA LYS A 16 -7.86 12.88 11.53
C LYS A 16 -7.08 14.05 12.17
N MET A 17 -5.89 14.39 11.68
CA MET A 17 -4.98 15.36 12.31
C MET A 17 -5.06 16.83 11.81
N PHE A 18 -5.79 17.16 10.73
CA PHE A 18 -5.74 18.53 10.15
C PHE A 18 -6.97 19.42 10.38
N SER A 19 -7.94 19.02 11.21
CA SER A 19 -9.14 19.84 11.46
C SER A 19 -9.08 20.71 12.73
N SER A 20 -7.93 20.81 13.41
CA SER A 20 -7.81 21.70 14.57
C SER A 20 -6.38 22.19 14.81
N SER A 21 -5.98 23.28 14.15
CA SER A 21 -5.14 24.32 14.75
C SER A 21 -5.07 25.54 13.83
N LEU A 22 -6.06 26.42 13.95
CA LEU A 22 -5.89 27.85 13.69
C LEU A 22 -5.56 28.51 15.02
N ALA A 23 -4.27 28.61 15.35
CA ALA A 23 -3.65 29.68 16.16
C ALA A 23 -2.29 29.24 16.70
N GLN A 24 -1.19 29.82 16.20
CA GLN A 24 -0.39 30.78 16.96
C GLN A 24 0.83 31.25 16.17
N LYS A 25 1.06 32.57 16.26
CA LYS A 25 2.13 33.33 15.63
C LYS A 25 3.50 33.04 16.27
N ALA A 26 4.52 33.08 15.41
CA ALA A 26 5.89 33.57 15.56
C ALA A 26 6.60 33.43 16.93
N PHE A 27 7.69 32.65 16.93
CA PHE A 27 8.85 32.90 17.79
C PHE A 27 10.11 32.79 16.93
N VAL A 28 10.79 33.92 16.69
CA VAL A 28 12.13 33.97 16.10
C VAL A 28 13.11 33.89 17.27
N GLY A 29 13.77 32.74 17.43
CA GLY A 29 14.86 32.53 18.37
C GLY A 29 16.03 31.87 17.64
N ALA A 30 17.20 32.47 17.74
CA ALA A 30 18.43 32.00 17.10
C ALA A 30 18.81 30.58 17.58
N VAL A 31 19.19 29.70 16.64
CA VAL A 31 19.65 28.33 16.91
C VAL A 31 21.18 28.32 17.02
N PRO A 32 21.78 27.74 18.07
CA PRO A 32 23.23 27.57 18.17
C PRO A 32 23.74 26.48 17.20
N PRO A 33 24.95 26.61 16.64
CA PRO A 33 25.50 25.61 15.73
C PRO A 33 26.26 24.56 16.54
N ASP A 34 25.58 23.48 16.93
CA ASP A 34 26.21 22.14 17.02
C ASP A 34 25.15 21.09 17.37
N ARG A 35 24.49 20.57 16.35
CA ARG A 35 23.94 19.20 16.37
C ARG A 35 24.17 18.64 14.98
N ALA A 36 24.99 17.61 14.88
CA ALA A 36 24.97 16.72 13.74
C ALA A 36 23.51 16.40 13.41
N ALA A 37 23.11 16.60 12.15
CA ALA A 37 21.73 16.43 11.73
C ALA A 37 21.34 14.96 11.87
N GLU A 38 20.83 14.57 13.03
CA GLU A 38 20.11 13.31 13.19
C GLU A 38 18.97 13.36 12.18
N THR A 39 19.00 12.44 11.22
CA THR A 39 17.89 12.27 10.28
C THR A 39 16.63 12.00 11.13
N PRO A 40 15.52 12.73 10.91
CA PRO A 40 14.32 12.49 11.68
C PRO A 40 13.92 11.03 11.55
N LEU A 41 13.78 10.32 12.68
CA LEU A 41 13.32 8.93 12.71
C LEU A 41 12.00 8.83 11.93
N GLU A 42 11.98 7.98 10.90
CA GLU A 42 10.78 7.77 10.09
C GLU A 42 9.68 7.13 10.96
N CYS A 43 8.47 7.70 10.88
CA CYS A 43 7.33 7.17 11.61
C CYS A 43 6.90 5.82 11.01
N PRO A 44 6.42 4.86 11.82
CA PRO A 44 5.79 3.64 11.31
C PRO A 44 4.67 3.94 10.32
N VAL A 45 4.48 3.05 9.35
CA VAL A 45 3.40 3.17 8.37
C VAL A 45 2.02 3.14 9.04
N ASP A 46 1.13 4.00 8.58
CA ASP A 46 -0.27 3.97 8.98
C ASP A 46 -1.11 2.98 8.15
N ARG A 47 -2.39 2.84 8.48
CA ARG A 47 -3.32 1.96 7.76
C ARG A 47 -3.37 2.26 6.26
N ASP A 48 -3.37 3.54 5.89
CA ASP A 48 -3.60 3.94 4.51
C ASP A 48 -2.31 3.77 3.69
N GLU A 49 -1.14 4.05 4.26
CA GLU A 49 0.20 3.79 3.70
C GLU A 49 0.41 2.29 3.47
N LEU A 50 0.20 1.48 4.51
CA LEU A 50 0.31 0.03 4.39
C LEU A 50 -0.69 -0.52 3.37
N GLY A 51 -1.94 -0.07 3.41
CA GLY A 51 -2.98 -0.45 2.45
C GLY A 51 -2.57 -0.17 1.00
N ARG A 52 -2.11 1.05 0.71
CA ARG A 52 -1.64 1.42 -0.64
C ARG A 52 -0.46 0.54 -1.08
N SER A 53 0.52 0.32 -0.22
CA SER A 53 1.69 -0.50 -0.53
C SER A 53 1.32 -1.96 -0.81
N THR A 54 0.42 -2.54 -0.01
CA THR A 54 -0.08 -3.90 -0.23
C THR A 54 -0.87 -4.01 -1.54
N TRP A 55 -1.76 -3.06 -1.83
CA TRP A 55 -2.47 -3.06 -3.11
C TRP A 55 -1.53 -2.89 -4.30
N ASN A 56 -0.49 -2.07 -4.19
CA ASN A 56 0.54 -1.94 -5.24
C ASN A 56 1.22 -3.29 -5.51
N LEU A 57 1.60 -4.02 -4.45
CA LEU A 57 2.19 -5.34 -4.57
C LEU A 57 1.22 -6.30 -5.26
N LEU A 58 0.01 -6.47 -4.72
CA LEU A 58 -0.95 -7.45 -5.22
C LEU A 58 -1.35 -7.21 -6.67
N HIS A 59 -1.66 -5.96 -7.03
CA HIS A 59 -2.09 -5.64 -8.41
C HIS A 59 -0.95 -5.84 -9.40
N THR A 60 0.28 -5.49 -9.03
CA THR A 60 1.46 -5.75 -9.86
C THR A 60 1.70 -7.26 -9.99
N THR A 61 1.60 -8.04 -8.91
CA THR A 61 1.70 -9.50 -8.98
C THR A 61 0.65 -10.09 -9.92
N ALA A 62 -0.62 -9.67 -9.83
CA ALA A 62 -1.68 -10.15 -10.70
C ALA A 62 -1.49 -9.72 -12.17
N ALA A 63 -0.94 -8.52 -12.41
CA ALA A 63 -0.65 -8.02 -13.75
C ALA A 63 0.44 -8.83 -14.48
N TYR A 64 1.35 -9.45 -13.73
CA TYR A 64 2.45 -10.28 -14.23
C TYR A 64 2.22 -11.79 -14.06
N PHE A 65 1.07 -12.20 -13.52
CA PHE A 65 0.68 -13.61 -13.46
C PHE A 65 0.61 -14.23 -14.88
N PRO A 66 0.88 -15.54 -15.06
CA PRO A 66 0.82 -16.15 -16.39
C PRO A 66 -0.60 -16.20 -16.95
N GLU A 67 -0.76 -16.02 -18.27
CA GLU A 67 -2.06 -16.25 -18.92
C GLU A 67 -2.41 -17.75 -18.94
N GLN A 68 -1.41 -18.63 -18.97
CA GLN A 68 -1.56 -20.08 -18.84
C GLN A 68 -0.77 -20.56 -17.60
N PRO A 69 -1.32 -20.40 -16.38
CA PRO A 69 -0.62 -20.72 -15.15
C PRO A 69 -0.52 -22.23 -14.91
N THR A 70 0.64 -22.68 -14.43
CA THR A 70 0.84 -24.03 -13.92
C THR A 70 0.10 -24.22 -12.59
N ASP A 71 -0.04 -25.46 -12.13
CA ASP A 71 -0.66 -25.71 -10.82
C ASP A 71 0.20 -25.17 -9.67
N THR A 72 1.51 -25.11 -9.84
CA THR A 72 2.42 -24.43 -8.90
C THR A 72 2.14 -22.93 -8.85
N ASP A 73 1.98 -22.26 -9.99
CA ASP A 73 1.65 -20.83 -10.04
C ASP A 73 0.34 -20.54 -9.30
N LYS A 74 -0.69 -21.37 -9.54
CA LYS A 74 -2.00 -21.25 -8.87
C LYS A 74 -1.87 -21.49 -7.37
N HIS A 75 -1.12 -22.50 -6.95
CA HIS A 75 -0.90 -22.81 -5.55
C HIS A 75 -0.20 -21.65 -4.82
N GLN A 76 0.85 -21.08 -5.42
CA GLN A 76 1.59 -19.97 -4.84
C GLN A 76 0.78 -18.67 -4.80
N ALA A 77 0.03 -18.35 -5.87
CA ALA A 77 -0.84 -17.17 -5.89
C ALA A 77 -1.97 -17.29 -4.85
N ARG A 78 -2.54 -18.49 -4.68
CA ARG A 78 -3.50 -18.78 -3.59
C ARG A 78 -2.86 -18.59 -2.22
N GLY A 79 -1.67 -19.17 -2.00
CA GLY A 79 -0.94 -19.04 -0.74
C GLY A 79 -0.58 -17.60 -0.38
N LEU A 80 -0.27 -16.75 -1.37
CA LEU A 80 -0.07 -15.32 -1.16
C LEU A 80 -1.34 -14.65 -0.63
N VAL A 81 -2.50 -14.90 -1.23
CA VAL A 81 -3.78 -14.32 -0.81
C VAL A 81 -4.18 -14.82 0.58
N GLU A 82 -4.10 -16.13 0.81
CA GLU A 82 -4.47 -16.75 2.08
C GLU A 82 -3.51 -16.32 3.21
N GLY A 83 -2.21 -16.21 2.92
CA GLY A 83 -1.23 -15.68 3.86
C GLY A 83 -1.50 -14.22 4.23
N LEU A 84 -1.94 -13.40 3.27
CA LEU A 84 -2.37 -12.03 3.57
C LEU A 84 -3.62 -12.03 4.46
N ALA A 85 -4.62 -12.84 4.15
CA ALA A 85 -5.82 -12.97 4.98
C ALA A 85 -5.53 -13.52 6.39
N ALA A 86 -4.45 -14.28 6.57
CA ALA A 86 -4.04 -14.78 7.88
C ALA A 86 -3.19 -13.78 8.69
N HIS A 87 -2.42 -12.91 8.03
CA HIS A 87 -1.36 -12.13 8.69
C HIS A 87 -1.42 -10.63 8.46
N TYR A 88 -2.43 -10.09 7.77
CA TYR A 88 -2.51 -8.65 7.55
C TYR A 88 -2.52 -7.89 8.89
N PRO A 89 -1.63 -6.90 9.12
CA PRO A 89 -1.44 -6.30 10.44
C PRO A 89 -2.64 -5.53 11.02
N CYS A 90 -3.52 -5.05 10.15
CA CYS A 90 -4.76 -4.40 10.58
C CYS A 90 -5.83 -5.46 10.88
N ASP A 91 -6.20 -5.66 12.14
CA ASP A 91 -7.09 -6.75 12.57
C ASP A 91 -8.45 -6.75 11.87
N HIS A 92 -9.16 -5.61 11.87
CA HIS A 92 -10.47 -5.53 11.22
C HIS A 92 -10.36 -5.66 9.70
N CYS A 93 -9.33 -5.07 9.09
CA CYS A 93 -9.06 -5.21 7.67
C CYS A 93 -8.80 -6.68 7.29
N ARG A 94 -8.10 -7.42 8.16
CA ARG A 94 -7.76 -8.83 8.00
C ARG A 94 -9.01 -9.71 8.06
N GLU A 95 -9.83 -9.57 9.09
CA GLU A 95 -11.06 -10.36 9.22
C GLU A 95 -12.03 -10.08 8.06
N ASP A 96 -12.21 -8.81 7.68
CA ASP A 96 -13.03 -8.44 6.52
C ASP A 96 -12.52 -9.10 5.22
N PHE A 97 -11.20 -9.11 5.01
CA PHE A 97 -10.61 -9.69 3.81
C PHE A 97 -10.76 -11.22 3.81
N LYS A 98 -10.59 -11.85 4.98
CA LYS A 98 -10.79 -13.29 5.16
C LYS A 98 -12.22 -13.70 4.78
N GLU A 99 -13.23 -13.02 5.31
CA GLU A 99 -14.64 -13.26 4.95
C GLU A 99 -14.86 -13.06 3.44
N SER A 100 -14.31 -11.99 2.87
CA SER A 100 -14.51 -11.68 1.44
C SER A 100 -13.89 -12.72 0.49
N ILE A 101 -12.77 -13.35 0.85
CA ILE A 101 -12.15 -14.41 0.03
C ILE A 101 -12.78 -15.80 0.27
N GLU A 102 -13.44 -16.01 1.42
CA GLU A 102 -14.26 -17.21 1.64
C GLU A 102 -15.52 -17.16 0.76
N GLU A 103 -16.14 -15.98 0.62
CA GLU A 103 -17.31 -15.77 -0.25
C GLU A 103 -16.99 -15.76 -1.76
N ASP A 104 -15.89 -15.12 -2.16
CA ASP A 104 -15.43 -15.04 -3.55
C ASP A 104 -13.94 -15.44 -3.64
N PRO A 105 -13.63 -16.75 -3.74
CA PRO A 105 -12.26 -17.24 -3.77
C PRO A 105 -11.46 -16.77 -4.99
N PRO A 106 -10.11 -16.71 -4.89
CA PRO A 106 -9.24 -16.30 -6.00
C PRO A 106 -9.48 -17.10 -7.28
N SER A 107 -9.77 -16.36 -8.36
CA SER A 107 -9.90 -16.91 -9.72
C SER A 107 -8.54 -16.96 -10.41
N LEU A 108 -7.88 -18.11 -10.42
CA LEU A 108 -6.48 -18.26 -10.83
C LEU A 108 -6.30 -19.03 -12.16
N GLY A 109 -7.33 -19.12 -13.01
CA GLY A 109 -7.24 -19.86 -14.28
C GLY A 109 -6.43 -19.11 -15.35
N SER A 110 -6.30 -17.79 -15.23
CA SER A 110 -5.39 -16.98 -16.05
C SER A 110 -5.06 -15.65 -15.35
N ARG A 111 -4.05 -14.96 -15.85
CA ARG A 111 -3.74 -13.56 -15.50
C ARG A 111 -4.97 -12.67 -15.50
N THR A 112 -5.75 -12.72 -16.57
CA THR A 112 -6.97 -11.91 -16.72
C THR A 112 -7.97 -12.19 -15.61
N GLN A 113 -8.19 -13.47 -15.29
CA GLN A 113 -9.10 -13.86 -14.21
C GLN A 113 -8.60 -13.36 -12.84
N PHE A 114 -7.31 -13.51 -12.56
CA PHE A 114 -6.74 -13.12 -11.27
C PHE A 114 -6.77 -11.60 -11.09
N ALA A 115 -6.36 -10.85 -12.12
CA ALA A 115 -6.39 -9.39 -12.12
C ALA A 115 -7.81 -8.81 -11.95
N LEU A 116 -8.79 -9.37 -12.67
CA LEU A 116 -10.19 -8.94 -12.54
C LEU A 116 -10.77 -9.28 -11.17
N TRP A 117 -10.47 -10.47 -10.63
CA TRP A 117 -10.88 -10.87 -9.28
C TRP A 117 -10.30 -9.88 -8.25
N LEU A 118 -9.00 -9.61 -8.31
CA LEU A 118 -8.35 -8.71 -7.36
C LEU A 118 -8.90 -7.28 -7.45
N CYS A 119 -9.23 -6.80 -8.65
CA CYS A 119 -9.89 -5.51 -8.83
C CYS A 119 -11.27 -5.45 -8.17
N ARG A 120 -12.08 -6.51 -8.29
CA ARG A 120 -13.38 -6.58 -7.59
C ARG A 120 -13.22 -6.58 -6.08
N GLN A 121 -12.25 -7.34 -5.55
CA GLN A 121 -11.95 -7.37 -4.12
C GLN A 121 -11.52 -6.00 -3.60
N HIS A 122 -10.65 -5.29 -4.33
CA HIS A 122 -10.28 -3.91 -3.98
C HIS A 122 -11.49 -2.96 -4.03
N ASN A 123 -12.41 -3.15 -4.98
CA ASN A 123 -13.63 -2.35 -5.03
C ASN A 123 -14.60 -2.60 -3.88
N LYS A 124 -14.70 -3.82 -3.34
CA LYS A 124 -15.44 -4.07 -2.10
C LYS A 124 -14.90 -3.22 -0.94
N VAL A 125 -13.56 -3.10 -0.84
CA VAL A 125 -12.92 -2.22 0.15
C VAL A 125 -13.17 -0.75 -0.16
N ASN A 126 -13.12 -0.32 -1.42
CA ASN A 126 -13.46 1.05 -1.80
C ASN A 126 -14.89 1.42 -1.39
N GLU A 127 -15.86 0.55 -1.67
CA GLU A 127 -17.25 0.74 -1.27
C GLU A 127 -17.39 0.87 0.24
N LYS A 128 -16.79 -0.04 1.03
CA LYS A 128 -16.80 0.02 2.50
C LYS A 128 -16.20 1.33 3.04
N LEU A 129 -15.21 1.89 2.35
CA LEU A 129 -14.56 3.16 2.71
C LEU A 129 -15.24 4.39 2.10
N GLY A 130 -16.36 4.24 1.36
CA GLY A 130 -17.06 5.34 0.70
C GLY A 130 -16.29 5.97 -0.47
N LYS A 131 -15.37 5.21 -1.10
CA LYS A 131 -14.57 5.63 -2.25
C LYS A 131 -15.24 5.18 -3.55
N SER A 132 -15.00 5.93 -4.63
CA SER A 132 -15.44 5.55 -5.97
C SER A 132 -14.84 4.21 -6.41
N ALA A 133 -15.65 3.38 -7.06
CA ALA A 133 -15.17 2.13 -7.65
C ALA A 133 -14.19 2.40 -8.80
N PHE A 134 -13.14 1.58 -8.88
CA PHE A 134 -12.25 1.53 -10.02
C PHE A 134 -12.90 0.73 -11.17
N PRO A 135 -12.86 1.20 -12.43
CA PRO A 135 -13.47 0.47 -13.54
C PRO A 135 -12.63 -0.77 -13.93
N CYS A 136 -13.04 -1.95 -13.45
CA CYS A 136 -12.34 -3.23 -13.62
C CYS A 136 -12.43 -3.80 -15.05
N THR A 137 -11.81 -3.15 -16.01
CA THR A 137 -11.50 -3.74 -17.32
C THR A 137 -10.02 -4.11 -17.36
N ILE A 138 -9.67 -5.13 -18.16
CA ILE A 138 -8.26 -5.53 -18.27
C ILE A 138 -7.41 -4.38 -18.82
N GLN A 139 -7.97 -3.53 -19.69
CA GLN A 139 -7.29 -2.35 -20.22
C GLN A 139 -6.97 -1.33 -19.13
N ASN A 140 -7.92 -1.03 -18.22
CA ASN A 140 -7.70 -0.07 -17.14
C ASN A 140 -6.72 -0.61 -16.09
N ILE A 141 -6.82 -1.91 -15.76
CA ILE A 141 -5.90 -2.57 -14.85
C ILE A 141 -4.48 -2.56 -15.44
N ASP A 142 -4.33 -2.96 -16.69
CA ASP A 142 -3.02 -3.01 -17.37
C ASP A 142 -2.43 -1.61 -17.52
N ARG A 143 -3.25 -0.59 -17.83
CA ARG A 143 -2.79 0.80 -17.85
C ARG A 143 -2.25 1.24 -16.48
N ARG A 144 -2.91 0.87 -15.38
CA ARG A 144 -2.53 1.32 -14.03
C ARG A 144 -1.36 0.52 -13.43
N TRP A 145 -1.26 -0.77 -13.70
CA TRP A 145 -0.39 -1.69 -12.95
C TRP A 145 0.60 -2.49 -13.81
N LYS A 146 0.59 -2.31 -15.14
CA LYS A 146 1.46 -3.06 -16.04
C LYS A 146 2.23 -2.18 -17.03
N TYR A 147 1.50 -1.42 -17.84
CA TYR A 147 2.07 -0.72 -18.99
C TYR A 147 2.17 0.79 -18.82
N GLY A 148 1.41 1.41 -17.91
CA GLY A 148 1.34 2.87 -17.85
C GLY A 148 0.66 3.49 -19.08
N GLY A 149 0.45 4.80 -19.04
CA GLY A 149 0.18 5.58 -20.25
C GLY A 149 1.49 6.14 -20.85
N PRO A 150 1.46 6.76 -22.03
CA PRO A 150 2.63 7.40 -22.64
C PRO A 150 3.34 8.40 -21.69
N GLU A 151 2.59 9.06 -20.82
CA GLU A 151 3.06 10.00 -19.81
C GLU A 151 4.00 9.38 -18.76
N CYS A 152 3.92 8.07 -18.53
CA CYS A 152 4.78 7.38 -17.56
C CYS A 152 6.21 7.16 -18.08
N TRP A 153 6.42 7.34 -19.39
CA TRP A 153 7.65 6.98 -20.09
C TRP A 153 8.26 8.17 -20.85
N SER A 154 7.73 9.38 -20.68
CA SER A 154 8.32 10.58 -21.26
C SER A 154 9.59 10.96 -20.50
N ALA A 155 10.57 11.52 -21.22
CA ALA A 155 11.82 12.01 -20.63
C ALA A 155 11.63 13.17 -19.63
N GLU A 156 10.42 13.72 -19.54
CA GLU A 156 10.01 14.80 -18.63
C GLU A 156 9.33 14.28 -17.35
N TYR A 157 9.22 12.96 -17.16
CA TYR A 157 8.67 12.40 -15.93
C TYR A 157 9.65 12.59 -14.77
N ASP A 158 9.45 13.65 -13.99
CA ASP A 158 10.14 14.02 -12.75
C ASP A 158 9.69 13.18 -11.54
N GLY A 159 9.36 11.91 -11.80
CA GLY A 159 8.85 10.94 -10.85
C GLY A 159 9.71 10.86 -9.62
N TYR A 160 9.22 11.45 -8.53
CA TYR A 160 9.79 11.36 -7.19
C TYR A 160 9.89 9.89 -6.76
N ALA A 161 10.99 9.23 -7.11
CA ALA A 161 11.45 8.03 -6.45
C ALA A 161 12.04 8.49 -5.12
N HIS A 162 11.23 8.49 -4.07
CA HIS A 162 11.76 8.63 -2.71
C HIS A 162 12.41 7.28 -2.34
N GLU A 163 13.63 7.08 -2.83
CA GLU A 163 14.47 5.93 -2.52
C GLU A 163 14.76 5.96 -1.01
N THR A 164 14.05 5.12 -0.26
CA THR A 164 14.17 4.99 1.21
C THR A 164 14.37 3.54 1.66
N LEU A 165 14.65 2.64 0.73
CA LEU A 165 15.09 1.29 1.06
C LEU A 165 16.62 1.24 0.91
N GLY A 166 17.33 1.13 2.04
CA GLY A 166 18.77 0.86 2.05
C GLY A 166 19.68 2.07 2.28
N LYS A 167 19.32 3.01 3.17
CA LYS A 167 20.39 3.72 3.88
C LYS A 167 20.94 2.74 4.89
N ASP A 168 21.95 1.98 4.47
CA ASP A 168 22.72 1.12 5.34
C ASP A 168 23.13 1.97 6.55
N LEU A 169 22.66 1.57 7.73
CA LEU A 169 23.23 2.07 8.97
C LEU A 169 24.65 1.53 8.95
N ASP A 170 25.61 2.41 8.69
CA ASP A 170 27.04 2.09 8.72
C ASP A 170 27.30 1.21 9.95
N GLU A 171 27.76 -0.01 9.69
CA GLU A 171 28.22 -0.95 10.71
C GLU A 171 29.50 -0.37 11.32
N ASP A 172 29.34 0.52 12.30
CA ASP A 172 30.41 0.88 13.21
C ASP A 172 30.53 -0.20 14.29
N GLU A 173 31.80 -0.59 14.47
CA GLU A 173 32.44 -1.38 15.53
C GLU A 173 32.47 -2.91 15.44
N PRO A 174 33.61 -3.50 15.86
CA PRO A 174 34.58 -3.00 16.85
C PRO A 174 35.95 -2.53 16.33
#